data_AF-A0A383A7V9-F1
#
_entry.id   AF-A0A383A7V9-F1
#
_cell.length_a   1.000
_cell.length_b   1.000
_cell.length_c   1.000
_cell.angle_alpha   90.00
_cell.angle_beta   90.00
_cell.angle_gamma   90.00
#
_symmetry.space_group_name_H-M   'P 1'
#
loop_
_entity.id
_entity.type
_entity.pdbx_description
1 polymer ?
#
loop_
_entity_poly.entity_id
_entity_poly.type
_entity_poly.pdbx_seq_one_letter_code
_entity_poly.pdbx_strand_id
1 'polypeptide(L)'
;YVGTLPIYHMDLYRLESFAEIEALGLEEYLFSEGVSIIEWAEKLFPMPNPIPCLGINERIEIHITVVEENHRNFRIEFLNQGQRSLNL
;
A
#
# COMPACT_ATOMS: atom_id res chain seq x y z
N TYR A 1 13.34 -4.43 -18.93
CA TYR A 1 14.14 -3.69 -17.93
C TYR A 1 14.27 -4.57 -16.71
N VAL A 2 15.45 -4.73 -16.12
CA VAL A 2 15.60 -5.49 -14.87
C VAL A 2 15.46 -4.48 -13.73
N GLY A 3 14.47 -4.67 -12.86
CA GLY A 3 14.26 -3.79 -11.72
C GLY A 3 15.47 -3.82 -10.77
N THR A 4 15.84 -2.68 -10.21
CA THR A 4 16.95 -2.56 -9.25
C THR A 4 16.56 -2.94 -7.82
N LEU A 5 15.26 -3.10 -7.55
CA LEU A 5 14.71 -3.42 -6.24
C LEU A 5 13.76 -4.61 -6.36
N PRO A 6 13.74 -5.52 -5.36
CA PRO A 6 12.70 -6.52 -5.21
C PRO A 6 11.32 -5.86 -5.14
N ILE A 7 10.32 -6.47 -5.78
CA ILE A 7 8.92 -6.06 -5.71
C ILE A 7 8.13 -7.17 -5.03
N TYR A 8 7.37 -6.79 -4.01
CA TYR A 8 6.43 -7.66 -3.32
C TYR A 8 5.03 -7.21 -3.66
N HIS A 9 4.25 -8.08 -4.30
CA HIS A 9 2.85 -7.82 -4.60
C HIS A 9 1.97 -8.60 -3.64
N MET A 10 1.01 -7.91 -3.04
CA MET A 10 0.06 -8.46 -2.08
C MET A 10 -1.35 -8.06 -2.51
N ASP A 11 -2.24 -9.04 -2.57
CA ASP A 11 -3.67 -8.81 -2.82
C ASP A 11 -4.46 -9.31 -1.62
N LEU A 12 -5.06 -8.38 -0.88
CA LEU A 12 -5.79 -8.67 0.35
C LEU A 12 -7.28 -8.98 0.11
N TYR A 13 -7.75 -9.04 -1.15
CA TYR A 13 -9.16 -9.24 -1.50
C TYR A 13 -9.84 -10.40 -0.77
N ARG A 14 -9.13 -11.51 -0.51
CA ARG A 14 -9.68 -12.73 0.09
C ARG A 14 -9.65 -12.79 1.63
N LEU A 15 -9.01 -11.82 2.28
CA LEU A 15 -8.87 -11.80 3.73
C LEU A 15 -10.03 -11.05 4.36
N GLU A 16 -10.72 -11.66 5.30
CA GLU A 16 -11.97 -11.11 5.85
C GLU A 16 -11.76 -10.33 7.14
N SER A 17 -10.60 -10.48 7.78
CA SER A 17 -10.29 -9.83 9.04
C SER A 17 -8.83 -9.42 9.16
N PHE A 18 -8.58 -8.40 9.99
CA PHE A 18 -7.22 -8.00 10.33
C PHE A 18 -6.42 -9.15 10.98
N ALA A 19 -7.08 -9.98 11.79
CA ALA A 19 -6.43 -11.13 12.43
C ALA A 19 -5.89 -12.15 11.41
N GLU A 20 -6.58 -12.34 10.29
CA GLU A 20 -6.08 -13.18 9.19
C GLU A 20 -4.85 -12.56 8.52
N ILE A 21 -4.83 -11.22 8.35
CA ILE A 21 -3.68 -10.50 7.79
C ILE A 21 -2.47 -10.61 8.72
N GLU A 22 -2.65 -10.39 10.02
CA GLU A 22 -1.58 -10.49 11.02
C GLU A 22 -1.00 -11.92 11.06
N ALA A 23 -1.86 -12.94 10.95
CA ALA A 23 -1.43 -14.34 10.94
C ALA A 23 -0.59 -14.72 9.71
N LEU A 24 -0.61 -13.94 8.62
CA LEU A 24 0.22 -14.18 7.43
C LEU A 24 1.68 -13.78 7.62
N GLY A 25 2.02 -12.99 8.65
CA GLY A 25 3.40 -12.55 8.89
C GLY A 25 3.95 -11.66 7.76
N LEU A 26 3.15 -10.71 7.27
CA LEU A 26 3.53 -9.85 6.13
C LEU A 26 4.66 -8.86 6.44
N GLU A 27 4.97 -8.65 7.72
CA GLU A 27 5.95 -7.67 8.21
C GLU A 27 7.34 -7.89 7.60
N GLU A 28 7.76 -9.14 7.42
CA GLU A 28 9.07 -9.46 6.83
C GLU A 28 9.21 -8.93 5.40
N TYR A 29 8.11 -8.86 4.66
CA TYR A 29 8.07 -8.35 3.29
C TYR A 29 7.88 -6.82 3.29
N LEU A 30 6.95 -6.32 4.11
CA LEU A 30 6.63 -4.90 4.21
C LEU A 30 7.83 -4.05 4.65
N PHE A 31 8.67 -4.58 5.53
CA PHE A 31 9.84 -3.90 6.08
C PHE A 31 11.17 -4.38 5.48
N SER A 32 11.13 -5.15 4.38
CA SER A 32 12.32 -5.53 3.63
C SER A 32 12.88 -4.38 2.77
N GLU A 33 14.10 -4.55 2.24
CA GLU A 33 14.69 -3.62 1.27
C GLU A 33 14.10 -3.82 -0.14
N GLY A 34 12.82 -3.51 -0.30
CA GLY A 34 12.11 -3.59 -1.58
C GLY A 34 10.91 -2.66 -1.66
N VAL A 35 10.11 -2.82 -2.71
CA VAL A 35 8.86 -2.08 -2.90
C VAL A 35 7.69 -3.03 -2.71
N SER A 36 6.84 -2.74 -1.72
CA SER A 36 5.59 -3.47 -1.52
C SER A 36 4.43 -2.74 -2.22
N ILE A 37 3.67 -3.47 -3.03
CA ILE A 37 2.45 -3.01 -3.71
C ILE A 37 1.29 -3.82 -3.15
N ILE A 38 0.34 -3.14 -2.51
CA ILE A 38 -0.77 -3.79 -1.79
C ILE A 38 -2.08 -3.37 -2.44
N GLU A 39 -2.81 -4.34 -2.99
CA GLU A 39 -4.19 -4.18 -3.44
C GLU A 39 -5.16 -4.47 -2.28
N TRP A 40 -6.29 -3.78 -2.26
CA TRP A 40 -7.27 -3.84 -1.16
C TRP A 40 -6.66 -3.46 0.20
N ALA A 41 -5.75 -2.47 0.18
CA ALA A 41 -4.99 -2.02 1.35
C ALA A 41 -5.88 -1.42 2.45
N GLU A 42 -7.12 -1.02 2.16
CA GLU A 42 -8.11 -0.59 3.15
C GLU A 42 -8.34 -1.63 4.25
N LYS A 43 -8.06 -2.91 4.00
CA LYS A 43 -8.16 -3.98 5.00
C LYS A 43 -7.08 -3.91 6.08
N LEU A 44 -6.03 -3.11 5.86
CA LEU A 44 -5.01 -2.76 6.85
C LEU A 44 -5.46 -1.64 7.80
N PHE A 45 -6.67 -1.09 7.61
CA PHE A 45 -7.17 0.00 8.43
C PHE A 45 -8.31 -0.52 9.31
N PRO A 46 -8.05 -0.80 10.60
CA PRO A 46 -9.13 -1.22 11.49
C PRO A 46 -10.09 -0.05 11.68
N MET A 47 -11.32 -0.16 11.20
CA MET A 47 -12.35 0.85 11.44
C MET A 47 -12.60 1.02 12.96
N PRO A 48 -12.71 2.26 13.49
CA PRO A 48 -12.71 3.57 12.81
C PRO A 48 -11.33 4.26 12.76
N ASN A 49 -10.24 3.54 13.03
CA ASN A 49 -8.89 4.10 13.14
C ASN A 49 -8.28 4.35 11.73
N PRO A 50 -7.89 5.60 11.41
CA PRO A 50 -7.25 5.92 10.14
C PRO A 50 -5.76 5.54 10.09
N ILE A 51 -5.19 5.07 11.20
CA ILE A 51 -3.81 4.60 11.26
C ILE A 51 -3.78 3.13 10.82
N PRO A 52 -3.03 2.80 9.76
CA PRO A 52 -2.89 1.41 9.35
C PRO A 52 -2.21 0.60 10.46
N CYS A 53 -2.67 -0.62 10.62
CA CYS A 53 -1.98 -1.61 11.41
C CYS A 53 -0.61 -1.95 10.78
N LEU A 54 0.17 -2.80 11.46
CA LEU A 54 1.50 -3.22 10.99
C LEU A 54 2.53 -2.08 10.87
N GLY A 55 2.31 -0.90 11.48
CA GLY A 55 3.32 0.16 11.57
C GLY A 55 3.62 0.92 10.27
N ILE A 56 2.73 0.85 9.28
CA ILE A 56 2.90 1.50 7.96
C ILE A 56 2.59 3.00 8.04
N ASN A 57 3.50 3.76 8.64
CA ASN A 57 3.28 5.20 8.85
C ASN A 57 3.49 6.03 7.57
N GLU A 58 4.45 5.65 6.73
CA GLU A 58 4.78 6.33 5.47
C GLU A 58 4.37 5.47 4.28
N ARG A 59 3.61 6.04 3.34
CA ARG A 59 3.15 5.31 2.15
C ARG A 59 2.70 6.22 1.03
N ILE A 60 2.55 5.64 -0.15
CA ILE A 60 1.86 6.25 -1.28
C ILE A 60 0.54 5.49 -1.44
N GLU A 61 -0.57 6.23 -1.40
CA GLU A 61 -1.88 5.67 -1.71
C GLU A 61 -2.27 6.02 -3.14
N ILE A 62 -2.71 5.01 -3.89
CA ILE A 62 -3.19 5.16 -5.26
C ILE A 62 -4.66 4.73 -5.29
N HIS A 63 -5.53 5.70 -5.51
CA HIS A 63 -6.97 5.48 -5.65
C HIS A 63 -7.32 5.50 -7.13
N ILE A 64 -7.93 4.43 -7.62
CA ILE A 64 -8.27 4.25 -9.04
C ILE A 64 -9.79 4.19 -9.17
N THR A 65 -10.38 5.12 -9.93
CA THR A 65 -11.82 5.17 -10.17
C THR A 65 -12.14 4.91 -11.64
N VAL A 66 -13.13 4.05 -11.91
CA VAL A 66 -13.66 3.84 -13.25
C VAL A 66 -14.52 5.03 -13.65
N VAL A 67 -14.17 5.69 -14.76
CA VAL A 67 -14.95 6.82 -15.32
C VAL A 67 -15.80 6.32 -16.49
N GLU A 68 -15.17 5.60 -17.42
CA GLU A 68 -15.80 4.98 -18.60
C GLU A 68 -15.10 3.65 -18.89
N GLU A 69 -15.54 2.88 -19.89
CA GLU A 69 -14.99 1.57 -20.26
C GLU A 69 -13.44 1.57 -20.31
N ASN A 70 -12.85 2.54 -21.02
CA ASN A 70 -11.40 2.65 -21.23
C ASN A 70 -10.75 3.85 -20.52
N HIS A 71 -11.46 4.54 -19.63
CA HIS A 71 -10.94 5.69 -18.88
C HIS A 71 -10.96 5.43 -17.37
N ARG A 72 -9.83 5.73 -16.72
CA ARG A 72 -9.66 5.66 -15.27
C ARG A 72 -9.13 6.99 -14.76
N ASN A 73 -9.61 7.41 -13.60
CA ASN A 73 -9.00 8.50 -12.85
C ASN A 73 -8.08 7.90 -11.79
N PHE A 74 -6.85 8.44 -11.69
CA PHE A 74 -5.89 8.06 -10.67
C PHE A 74 -5.67 9.25 -9.75
N ARG A 75 -5.90 9.05 -8.45
CA ARG A 75 -5.54 9.99 -7.40
C ARG A 75 -4.41 9.38 -6.59
N ILE A 76 -3.31 10.13 -6.46
CA ILE A 76 -2.10 9.69 -5.77
C ILE A 76 -1.86 10.59 -4.57
N GLU A 77 -1.72 10.00 -3.39
CA GLU A 77 -1.48 10.71 -2.14
C GLU A 77 -0.21 10.21 -1.47
N PHE A 78 0.62 11.16 -1.03
CA PHE A 78 1.86 10.88 -0.31
C PHE A 78 1.60 11.14 1.17
N LEU A 79 1.58 10.09 1.97
CA LEU A 79 1.25 10.19 3.39
C LEU A 79 2.51 10.06 4.23
N ASN A 80 2.71 11.05 5.11
CA ASN A 80 3.85 11.18 6.02
C ASN A 80 5.23 11.11 5.34
N GLN A 81 5.31 11.17 4.01
CA GLN A 81 6.57 11.37 3.33
C GLN A 81 6.97 12.84 3.53
N GLY A 82 8.03 13.06 4.31
CA GLY A 82 8.71 14.35 4.33
C GLY A 82 8.97 14.80 2.89
N GLN A 83 8.72 16.08 2.60
CA GLN A 83 8.89 16.67 1.28
C GLN A 83 10.32 16.43 0.79
N ARG A 84 10.55 15.36 0.03
CA ARG A 84 11.84 15.09 -0.60
C ARG A 84 11.96 16.04 -1.78
N SER A 85 12.44 17.25 -1.52
CA SER A 85 12.92 18.14 -2.56
C SER A 85 14.23 17.58 -3.08
N LEU A 86 14.25 17.18 -4.35
CA LEU A 86 15.50 17.13 -5.10
C LEU A 86 15.97 18.58 -5.24
N ASN A 87 16.99 18.96 -4.47
CA ASN A 87 17.77 20.15 -4.78
C ASN A 87 18.53 19.82 -6.06
N LEU A 88 18.01 20.29 -7.20
CA LEU A 88 18.76 20.41 -8.45
C LEU A 88 19.58 21.70 -8.42
#